data_AF-A0A6G0TT57-F1
#
_entry.id   AF-A0A6G0TT57-F1
#
_cell.length_a   1.000
_cell.length_b   1.000
_cell.length_c   1.000
_cell.angle_alpha   90.00
_cell.angle_beta   90.00
_cell.angle_gamma   90.00
#
_symmetry.space_group_name_H-M   'P 1'
#
loop_
_entity.id
_entity.type
_entity.pdbx_description
1 polymer ?
#
loop_
_entity_poly.entity_id
_entity_poly.type
_entity_poly.pdbx_seq_one_letter_code
_entity_poly.pdbx_strand_id
1 'polypeptide(L)'
;MDAATETIIVQKTHKFIIMDFEFSMVNKTSMVVISGAISNSLDRFKIRKLEGRPLLLPLNEEARPMGEMELQVAVKEIKRIFRFKTDLRDACLDQLKQSLNSTKNNLTKRYINSYIQRGNKENVVIVVWNGHSDKNILKRLDLDHYPILSITCYDKYFNKNFYIQFEKLNNREIIFEVDIGTYDKSGRLLNLVETHDIICKKKHHITYAHDPCVDVKYTKCIFDYVIRKQRYENKFIILLITNQPCFDFHIITANKNILVSYEDETILKMINAAKRFLSDMAIDREFGESYCYQLNYYLNLVQNSRDILN
;
A
#
# COMPACT_ATOMS: atom_id res chain seq x y z
N MET A 1 -4.78 -43.60 -26.40
CA MET A 1 -4.22 -42.24 -26.59
C MET A 1 -5.17 -41.30 -25.88
N ASP A 2 -4.98 -41.11 -24.59
CA ASP A 2 -5.74 -40.14 -23.82
C ASP A 2 -4.77 -39.05 -23.41
N ALA A 3 -4.94 -37.88 -24.01
CA ALA A 3 -4.18 -36.69 -23.65
C ALA A 3 -4.67 -36.24 -22.27
N ALA A 4 -3.83 -36.40 -21.26
CA ALA A 4 -4.05 -35.80 -19.95
C ALA A 4 -3.99 -34.28 -20.11
N THR A 5 -5.16 -33.64 -20.03
CA THR A 5 -5.26 -32.18 -19.99
C THR A 5 -4.71 -31.71 -18.65
N GLU A 6 -3.44 -31.33 -18.63
CA GLU A 6 -2.86 -30.61 -17.49
C GLU A 6 -3.71 -29.38 -17.22
N THR A 7 -4.42 -29.42 -16.09
CA THR A 7 -5.25 -28.31 -15.64
C THR A 7 -4.30 -27.30 -15.04
N ILE A 8 -3.93 -26.28 -15.81
CA ILE A 8 -3.12 -25.16 -15.32
C ILE A 8 -3.90 -24.52 -14.15
N ILE A 9 -3.45 -24.78 -12.92
CA ILE A 9 -3.95 -24.08 -11.73
C ILE A 9 -3.49 -22.63 -11.88
N VAL A 10 -4.37 -21.76 -12.38
CA VAL A 10 -4.12 -20.32 -12.39
C VAL A 10 -4.14 -19.85 -10.94
N GLN A 11 -2.94 -19.72 -10.35
CA GLN A 11 -2.77 -19.18 -9.00
C GLN A 11 -3.40 -17.78 -8.92
N LYS A 12 -4.49 -17.65 -8.14
CA LYS A 12 -5.16 -16.37 -7.88
C LYS A 12 -4.25 -15.47 -7.04
N THR A 13 -3.41 -14.70 -7.71
CA THR A 13 -2.53 -13.77 -7.03
C THR A 13 -3.23 -12.43 -6.77
N HIS A 14 -3.11 -11.93 -5.54
CA HIS A 14 -3.69 -10.65 -5.15
C HIS A 14 -2.83 -9.47 -5.66
N LYS A 15 -3.49 -8.35 -5.90
CA LYS A 15 -2.91 -7.06 -6.25
C LYS A 15 -3.34 -6.02 -5.22
N PHE A 16 -2.38 -5.37 -4.58
CA PHE A 16 -2.68 -4.25 -3.69
C PHE A 16 -2.39 -2.94 -4.41
N ILE A 17 -3.39 -2.07 -4.44
CA ILE A 17 -3.27 -0.70 -4.95
C ILE A 17 -3.28 0.23 -3.77
N ILE A 18 -2.18 0.95 -3.57
CA ILE A 18 -2.06 1.95 -2.52
C ILE A 18 -2.34 3.32 -3.15
N MET A 19 -3.25 4.08 -2.56
CA MET A 19 -3.62 5.39 -3.08
C MET A 19 -3.90 6.40 -1.98
N ASP A 20 -3.85 7.66 -2.36
CA ASP A 20 -4.20 8.82 -1.55
C ASP A 20 -4.71 9.93 -2.46
N PHE A 21 -5.72 10.68 -2.03
CA PHE A 21 -6.27 11.83 -2.76
C PHE A 21 -6.15 13.12 -1.95
N GLU A 22 -5.68 14.18 -2.61
CA GLU A 22 -5.84 15.53 -2.08
C GLU A 22 -7.20 16.09 -2.55
N PHE A 23 -8.02 16.55 -1.60
CA PHE A 23 -9.35 17.06 -1.91
C PHE A 23 -9.77 18.20 -0.97
N SER A 24 -10.74 18.98 -1.43
CA SER A 24 -11.43 19.98 -0.60
C SER A 24 -12.94 19.88 -0.78
N MET A 25 -13.69 20.29 0.25
CA MET A 25 -15.13 20.46 0.15
C MET A 25 -15.44 21.82 -0.50
N VAL A 26 -16.42 21.85 -1.39
CA VAL A 26 -16.97 23.05 -2.02
C VAL A 26 -18.49 23.02 -1.88
N ASN A 27 -19.12 24.17 -1.65
CA ASN A 27 -20.58 24.30 -1.51
C ASN A 27 -21.19 23.33 -0.46
N LYS A 28 -20.47 23.05 0.63
CA LYS A 28 -20.81 22.14 1.74
C LYS A 28 -20.95 20.66 1.39
N THR A 29 -21.44 20.29 0.21
CA THR A 29 -21.78 18.91 -0.16
C THR A 29 -20.93 18.33 -1.29
N SER A 30 -20.36 19.19 -2.14
CA SER A 30 -19.53 18.78 -3.27
C SER A 30 -18.09 18.58 -2.82
N MET A 31 -17.43 17.59 -3.39
CA MET A 31 -16.01 17.35 -3.20
C MET A 31 -15.27 17.77 -4.45
N VAL A 32 -14.07 18.33 -4.29
CA VAL A 32 -13.15 18.61 -5.37
C VAL A 32 -11.89 17.81 -5.12
N VAL A 33 -11.55 16.90 -6.03
CA VAL A 33 -10.26 16.21 -6.01
C VAL A 33 -9.27 17.06 -6.80
N ILE A 34 -8.26 17.56 -6.10
CA ILE A 34 -7.24 18.48 -6.63
C ILE A 34 -6.11 17.69 -7.27
N SER A 35 -5.66 16.65 -6.58
CA SER A 35 -4.61 15.75 -7.02
C SER A 35 -4.71 14.41 -6.28
N GLY A 36 -3.81 13.49 -6.57
CA GLY A 36 -3.68 12.25 -5.81
C GLY A 36 -2.43 11.50 -6.19
N ALA A 37 -2.27 10.31 -5.63
CA ALA A 37 -1.23 9.40 -6.03
C ALA A 37 -1.72 7.95 -5.97
N ILE A 38 -1.13 7.11 -6.81
CA ILE A 38 -1.47 5.70 -6.89
C ILE A 38 -0.22 4.86 -7.12
N SER A 39 -0.11 3.73 -6.45
CA SER A 39 0.99 2.79 -6.56
C SER A 39 0.48 1.35 -6.53
N ASN A 40 1.13 0.48 -7.28
CA ASN A 40 0.96 -0.97 -7.13
C ASN A 40 1.98 -1.48 -6.11
N SER A 41 1.60 -2.41 -5.23
CA SER A 41 2.54 -3.04 -4.29
C SER A 41 3.62 -3.88 -4.99
N LEU A 42 3.30 -4.45 -6.17
CA LEU A 42 4.23 -5.29 -6.96
C LEU A 42 5.25 -4.46 -7.75
N ASP A 43 4.93 -3.21 -8.08
CA ASP A 43 5.83 -2.30 -8.78
C ASP A 43 6.65 -1.55 -7.72
N ARG A 44 7.85 -2.07 -7.43
CA ARG A 44 8.56 -1.80 -6.17
C ARG A 44 8.80 -0.30 -5.91
N PHE A 45 8.76 0.58 -6.92
CA PHE A 45 8.99 2.03 -6.70
C PHE A 45 8.17 3.01 -7.54
N LYS A 46 7.26 2.59 -8.42
CA LYS A 46 6.60 3.55 -9.33
C LYS A 46 5.30 4.14 -8.79
N ILE A 47 5.43 5.10 -7.89
CA ILE A 47 4.31 5.97 -7.51
C ILE A 47 3.94 6.84 -8.71
N ARG A 48 2.64 6.92 -9.02
CA ARG A 48 2.10 7.78 -10.06
C ARG A 48 1.30 8.90 -9.44
N LYS A 49 1.77 10.13 -9.63
CA LYS A 49 0.98 11.33 -9.35
C LYS A 49 -0.21 11.40 -10.30
N LEU A 50 -1.38 11.66 -9.74
CA LEU A 50 -2.64 11.94 -10.41
C LEU A 50 -2.82 13.46 -10.45
N GLU A 51 -2.80 14.02 -11.63
CA GLU A 51 -2.81 15.45 -11.89
C GLU A 51 -3.47 15.74 -13.24
N GLY A 52 -3.82 17.01 -13.45
CA GLY A 52 -4.70 17.48 -14.52
C GLY A 52 -5.84 18.29 -13.93
N ARG A 53 -6.77 18.76 -14.75
CA ARG A 53 -7.84 19.64 -14.28
C ARG A 53 -8.61 18.98 -13.11
N PRO A 54 -8.76 19.66 -11.95
CA PRO A 54 -9.40 19.07 -10.77
C PRO A 54 -10.79 18.51 -11.08
N LEU A 55 -11.14 17.40 -10.41
CA LEU A 55 -12.43 16.75 -10.59
C LEU A 55 -13.43 17.26 -9.55
N LEU A 56 -14.56 17.78 -10.03
CA LEU A 56 -15.73 18.03 -9.21
C LEU A 56 -16.51 16.72 -9.06
N LEU A 57 -16.78 16.36 -7.81
CA LEU A 57 -17.56 15.21 -7.37
C LEU A 57 -18.80 15.71 -6.63
N PRO A 58 -19.85 16.12 -7.36
CA PRO A 58 -21.14 16.49 -6.76
C PRO A 58 -21.81 15.27 -6.12
N LEU A 59 -22.82 15.49 -5.27
CA LEU A 59 -23.46 14.39 -4.53
C LEU A 59 -24.37 13.54 -5.43
N ASN A 60 -25.04 14.16 -6.40
CA ASN A 60 -26.12 13.56 -7.20
C ASN A 60 -25.89 13.67 -8.71
N GLU A 61 -24.67 13.99 -9.15
CA GLU A 61 -24.32 14.06 -10.57
C GLU A 61 -23.01 13.32 -10.81
N GLU A 62 -22.68 13.10 -12.08
CA GLU A 62 -21.43 12.44 -12.45
C GLU A 62 -20.19 13.28 -12.13
N ALA A 63 -19.12 12.58 -11.77
CA ALA A 63 -17.79 13.16 -11.64
C ALA A 63 -17.34 13.81 -12.96
N ARG A 64 -16.93 15.08 -12.92
CA ARG A 64 -16.47 15.80 -14.12
C ARG A 64 -15.34 16.77 -13.83
N PRO A 65 -14.52 17.15 -14.82
CA PRO A 65 -13.59 18.26 -14.67
C PRO A 65 -14.32 19.54 -14.26
N MET A 66 -13.70 20.30 -13.37
CA MET A 66 -14.29 21.52 -12.83
C MET A 66 -14.29 22.67 -13.85
N GLY A 67 -15.40 23.37 -14.01
CA GLY A 67 -15.53 24.55 -14.86
C GLY A 67 -14.76 25.77 -14.30
N GLU A 68 -14.60 26.82 -15.10
CA GLU A 68 -13.81 27.99 -14.70
C GLU A 68 -14.46 28.76 -13.54
N MET A 69 -15.78 28.96 -13.58
CA MET A 69 -16.50 29.61 -12.48
C MET A 69 -16.40 28.82 -11.17
N GLU A 70 -16.45 27.49 -11.25
CA GLU A 70 -16.36 26.59 -10.11
C GLU A 70 -14.96 26.63 -9.49
N LEU A 71 -13.90 26.72 -10.31
CA LEU A 71 -12.53 26.91 -9.84
C LEU A 71 -12.40 28.22 -9.04
N GLN A 72 -13.00 29.31 -9.53
CA GLN A 72 -12.99 30.58 -8.80
C GLN A 72 -13.71 30.47 -7.44
N VAL A 73 -14.80 29.70 -7.38
CA VAL A 73 -15.49 29.41 -6.11
C VAL A 73 -14.61 28.56 -5.19
N ALA A 74 -13.97 27.51 -5.70
CA ALA A 74 -13.08 26.65 -4.93
C ALA A 74 -11.91 27.45 -4.32
N VAL A 75 -11.28 28.34 -5.10
CA VAL A 75 -10.21 29.24 -4.62
C VAL A 75 -10.71 30.14 -3.48
N LYS A 76 -11.90 30.73 -3.62
CA LYS A 76 -12.50 31.56 -2.56
C LYS A 76 -12.78 30.75 -1.30
N GLU A 77 -13.31 29.54 -1.44
CA GLU A 77 -13.61 28.65 -0.32
C GLU A 77 -12.34 28.17 0.39
N ILE A 78 -11.29 27.78 -0.33
CA ILE A 78 -9.98 27.41 0.26
C ILE A 78 -9.44 28.58 1.09
N LYS A 79 -9.46 29.82 0.54
CA LYS A 79 -9.03 31.02 1.27
C LYS A 79 -9.89 31.28 2.52
N ARG A 80 -11.19 30.99 2.45
CA ARG A 80 -12.14 31.17 3.56
C ARG A 80 -11.92 30.13 4.67
N ILE A 81 -11.79 28.85 4.30
CA ILE A 81 -11.59 27.73 5.24
C ILE A 81 -10.26 27.88 5.96
N PHE A 82 -9.20 28.19 5.23
CA PHE A 82 -7.86 28.32 5.78
C PHE A 82 -7.47 29.78 6.09
N ARG A 83 -8.45 30.63 6.43
CA ARG A 83 -8.24 32.06 6.72
C ARG A 83 -7.10 32.32 7.71
N PHE A 84 -7.00 31.49 8.75
CA PHE A 84 -6.01 31.62 9.82
C PHE A 84 -4.87 30.59 9.75
N LYS A 85 -4.87 29.71 8.74
CA LYS A 85 -3.84 28.68 8.54
C LYS A 85 -3.15 28.91 7.19
N THR A 86 -2.35 29.97 7.13
CA THR A 86 -1.75 30.46 5.88
C THR A 86 -0.91 29.41 5.17
N ASP A 87 -0.15 28.60 5.91
CA ASP A 87 0.71 27.58 5.31
C ASP A 87 -0.09 26.50 4.60
N LEU A 88 -1.19 26.03 5.22
CA LEU A 88 -2.11 25.06 4.60
C LEU A 88 -2.86 25.67 3.41
N ARG A 89 -3.30 26.92 3.55
CA ARG A 89 -3.95 27.66 2.47
C ARG A 89 -3.05 27.73 1.25
N ASP A 90 -1.81 28.14 1.45
CA ASP A 90 -0.86 28.41 0.37
C ASP A 90 -0.39 27.11 -0.26
N ALA A 91 -0.18 26.04 0.53
CA ALA A 91 0.06 24.69 0.01
C ALA A 91 -1.11 24.18 -0.86
N CYS A 92 -2.35 24.31 -0.39
CA CYS A 92 -3.53 23.87 -1.13
C CYS A 92 -3.74 24.66 -2.44
N LEU A 93 -3.54 25.99 -2.40
CA LEU A 93 -3.61 26.83 -3.59
C LEU A 93 -2.47 26.56 -4.57
N ASP A 94 -1.27 26.25 -4.09
CA ASP A 94 -0.16 25.87 -4.94
C ASP A 94 -0.41 24.53 -5.63
N GLN A 95 -0.95 23.53 -4.90
CA GLN A 95 -1.37 22.27 -5.52
C GLN A 95 -2.45 22.47 -6.59
N LEU A 96 -3.44 23.31 -6.31
CA LEU A 96 -4.48 23.64 -7.29
C LEU A 96 -3.88 24.28 -8.55
N LYS A 97 -2.93 25.21 -8.37
CA LYS A 97 -2.21 25.85 -9.49
C LYS A 97 -1.36 24.85 -10.28
N GLN A 98 -0.62 23.98 -9.59
CA GLN A 98 0.16 22.91 -10.23
C GLN A 98 -0.74 21.97 -11.03
N SER A 99 -1.89 21.60 -10.46
CA SER A 99 -2.90 20.74 -11.08
C SER A 99 -3.45 21.32 -12.38
N LEU A 100 -3.75 22.63 -12.39
CA LEU A 100 -4.21 23.35 -13.59
C LEU A 100 -3.12 23.55 -14.66
N ASN A 101 -1.86 23.71 -14.25
CA ASN A 101 -0.72 23.87 -15.15
C ASN A 101 -0.10 22.54 -15.61
N SER A 102 -0.61 21.42 -15.11
CA SER A 102 -0.11 20.10 -15.45
C SER A 102 -0.30 19.80 -16.93
N THR A 103 0.77 19.34 -17.59
CA THR A 103 0.70 18.80 -18.95
C THR A 103 0.13 17.38 -18.98
N LYS A 104 0.00 16.72 -17.83
CA LYS A 104 -0.65 15.42 -17.69
C LYS A 104 -2.12 15.61 -17.35
N ASN A 105 -2.95 14.73 -17.88
CA ASN A 105 -4.38 14.67 -17.60
C ASN A 105 -4.79 13.24 -17.22
N ASN A 106 -4.23 12.77 -16.11
CA ASN A 106 -4.43 11.40 -15.61
C ASN A 106 -5.27 11.37 -14.31
N LEU A 107 -5.68 12.52 -13.78
CA LEU A 107 -6.73 12.64 -12.77
C LEU A 107 -8.12 12.48 -13.42
N THR A 108 -8.46 11.26 -13.81
CA THR A 108 -9.77 10.92 -14.39
C THR A 108 -10.23 9.56 -13.90
N LYS A 109 -11.56 9.34 -13.75
CA LYS A 109 -12.15 8.03 -13.45
C LYS A 109 -11.57 6.93 -14.35
N ARG A 110 -11.54 7.20 -15.66
CA ARG A 110 -11.04 6.25 -16.67
C ARG A 110 -9.60 5.84 -16.40
N TYR A 111 -8.70 6.80 -16.21
CA TYR A 111 -7.28 6.49 -15.98
C TYR A 111 -7.07 5.72 -14.67
N ILE A 112 -7.72 6.16 -13.59
CA ILE A 112 -7.62 5.51 -12.27
C ILE A 112 -8.09 4.05 -12.38
N ASN A 113 -9.25 3.81 -12.98
CA ASN A 113 -9.78 2.47 -13.18
C ASN A 113 -8.84 1.59 -14.04
N SER A 114 -8.38 2.12 -15.18
CA SER A 114 -7.43 1.40 -16.03
C SER A 114 -6.12 1.04 -15.29
N TYR A 115 -5.65 1.91 -14.39
CA TYR A 115 -4.48 1.62 -13.57
C TYR A 115 -4.75 0.50 -12.55
N ILE A 116 -5.89 0.55 -11.86
CA ILE A 116 -6.34 -0.47 -10.91
C ILE A 116 -6.50 -1.82 -11.60
N GLN A 117 -7.03 -1.86 -12.81
CA GLN A 117 -7.24 -3.09 -13.59
C GLN A 117 -5.98 -3.58 -14.32
N ARG A 118 -4.92 -2.79 -14.39
CA ARG A 118 -3.72 -3.15 -15.15
C ARG A 118 -3.07 -4.44 -14.64
N GLY A 119 -2.87 -5.40 -15.53
CA GLY A 119 -2.25 -6.70 -15.26
C GLY A 119 -3.29 -7.79 -15.00
N ASN A 120 -2.99 -9.04 -15.38
CA ASN A 120 -3.92 -10.17 -15.37
C ASN A 120 -4.10 -10.76 -13.95
N LYS A 121 -4.54 -9.94 -12.99
CA LYS A 121 -4.83 -10.39 -11.62
C LYS A 121 -6.30 -10.21 -11.30
N GLU A 122 -6.93 -11.30 -10.86
CA GLU A 122 -8.36 -11.34 -10.60
C GLU A 122 -8.77 -10.59 -9.32
N ASN A 123 -7.88 -10.55 -8.30
CA ASN A 123 -8.22 -10.00 -7.00
C ASN A 123 -7.44 -8.70 -6.71
N VAL A 124 -8.11 -7.55 -6.86
CA VAL A 124 -7.54 -6.23 -6.54
C VAL A 124 -8.11 -5.71 -5.23
N VAL A 125 -7.24 -5.26 -4.32
CA VAL A 125 -7.60 -4.63 -3.06
C VAL A 125 -6.99 -3.23 -3.03
N ILE A 126 -7.80 -2.23 -2.72
CA ILE A 126 -7.35 -0.86 -2.51
C ILE A 126 -6.91 -0.71 -1.04
N VAL A 127 -5.78 -0.06 -0.82
CA VAL A 127 -5.18 0.19 0.49
C VAL A 127 -5.03 1.70 0.66
N VAL A 128 -5.56 2.23 1.76
CA VAL A 128 -5.62 3.66 2.06
C VAL A 128 -5.28 3.91 3.53
N TRP A 129 -4.77 5.09 3.86
CA TRP A 129 -4.51 5.50 5.24
C TRP A 129 -5.71 6.29 5.78
N ASN A 130 -6.34 5.83 6.86
CA ASN A 130 -7.56 6.45 7.42
C ASN A 130 -8.62 6.80 6.35
N GLY A 131 -8.87 5.89 5.41
CA GLY A 131 -9.39 6.26 4.09
C GLY A 131 -10.90 6.45 3.97
N HIS A 132 -11.59 6.95 5.00
CA HIS A 132 -13.03 7.20 4.93
C HIS A 132 -13.39 8.20 3.81
N SER A 133 -12.56 9.24 3.67
CA SER A 133 -12.69 10.23 2.60
C SER A 133 -12.39 9.63 1.22
N ASP A 134 -11.33 8.82 1.11
CA ASP A 134 -10.97 8.12 -0.13
C ASP A 134 -12.07 7.18 -0.59
N LYS A 135 -12.72 6.46 0.34
CA LYS A 135 -13.89 5.64 0.03
C LYS A 135 -15.03 6.45 -0.56
N ASN A 136 -15.32 7.63 0.01
CA ASN A 136 -16.36 8.51 -0.52
C ASN A 136 -15.99 9.03 -1.92
N ILE A 137 -14.72 9.38 -2.14
CA ILE A 137 -14.21 9.76 -3.46
C ILE A 137 -14.37 8.62 -4.46
N LEU A 138 -13.92 7.41 -4.12
CA LEU A 138 -14.04 6.22 -4.96
C LEU A 138 -15.51 5.90 -5.29
N LYS A 139 -16.42 6.05 -4.31
CA LYS A 139 -17.85 5.90 -4.54
C LYS A 139 -18.40 6.92 -5.54
N ARG A 140 -18.03 8.20 -5.40
CA ARG A 140 -18.46 9.26 -6.35
C ARG A 140 -17.82 9.12 -7.73
N LEU A 141 -16.68 8.43 -7.80
CA LEU A 141 -16.05 8.02 -9.06
C LEU A 141 -16.64 6.72 -9.61
N ASP A 142 -17.58 6.07 -8.93
CA ASP A 142 -18.16 4.76 -9.30
C ASP A 142 -17.03 3.70 -9.45
N LEU A 143 -16.23 3.60 -8.40
CA LEU A 143 -15.11 2.67 -8.19
C LEU A 143 -15.16 2.00 -6.80
N ASP A 144 -16.33 1.95 -6.15
CA ASP A 144 -16.52 1.38 -4.81
C ASP A 144 -16.76 -0.13 -4.80
N HIS A 145 -16.79 -0.78 -5.98
CA HIS A 145 -16.84 -2.23 -6.11
C HIS A 145 -15.54 -2.93 -5.72
N TYR A 146 -14.43 -2.20 -5.64
CA TYR A 146 -13.16 -2.75 -5.14
C TYR A 146 -13.17 -2.88 -3.61
N PRO A 147 -12.73 -4.01 -3.03
CA PRO A 147 -12.47 -4.10 -1.60
C PRO A 147 -11.48 -3.02 -1.14
N ILE A 148 -11.81 -2.31 -0.05
CA ILE A 148 -10.97 -1.26 0.52
C ILE A 148 -10.49 -1.69 1.92
N LEU A 149 -9.17 -1.71 2.06
CA LEU A 149 -8.45 -1.93 3.30
C LEU A 149 -7.95 -0.57 3.81
N SER A 150 -8.41 -0.18 5.00
CA SER A 150 -7.90 1.01 5.68
C SER A 150 -6.82 0.62 6.67
N ILE A 151 -5.70 1.34 6.62
CA ILE A 151 -4.66 1.30 7.63
C ILE A 151 -4.93 2.44 8.60
N THR A 152 -4.99 2.14 9.89
CA THR A 152 -5.13 3.12 10.96
C THR A 152 -4.08 2.84 12.03
N CYS A 153 -3.76 3.85 12.86
CA CYS A 153 -2.87 3.64 13.99
C CYS A 153 -3.42 4.31 15.25
N TYR A 154 -3.59 3.51 16.31
CA TYR A 154 -4.40 3.90 17.46
C TYR A 154 -3.91 3.34 18.80
N ASP A 155 -4.03 4.15 19.85
CA ASP A 155 -3.87 3.75 21.25
C ASP A 155 -5.18 3.13 21.78
N LYS A 156 -5.21 1.80 21.75
CA LYS A 156 -6.34 0.98 22.19
C LYS A 156 -6.56 1.02 23.69
N TYR A 157 -5.48 1.08 24.49
CA TYR A 157 -5.50 0.86 25.94
C TYR A 157 -5.30 2.12 26.78
N PHE A 158 -5.20 3.30 26.14
CA PHE A 158 -4.96 4.59 26.81
C PHE A 158 -3.65 4.62 27.61
N ASN A 159 -2.67 3.88 27.15
CA ASN A 159 -1.37 3.75 27.81
C ASN A 159 -0.23 4.30 26.94
N LYS A 160 -0.57 5.09 25.91
CA LYS A 160 0.35 5.62 24.90
C LYS A 160 1.05 4.54 24.09
N ASN A 161 0.60 3.28 24.13
CA ASN A 161 1.07 2.21 23.27
C ASN A 161 0.18 2.10 22.03
N PHE A 162 0.78 2.17 20.85
CA PHE A 162 0.05 2.30 19.60
C PHE A 162 0.09 1.00 18.80
N TYR A 163 -1.03 0.73 18.13
CA TYR A 163 -1.21 -0.43 17.26
C TYR A 163 -1.54 0.04 15.87
N ILE A 164 -0.88 -0.52 14.85
CA ILE A 164 -1.34 -0.41 13.47
C ILE A 164 -2.44 -1.45 13.26
N GLN A 165 -3.58 -1.04 12.70
CA GLN A 165 -4.71 -1.91 12.39
C GLN A 165 -5.02 -1.90 10.90
N PHE A 166 -5.33 -3.07 10.37
CA PHE A 166 -5.88 -3.28 9.04
C PHE A 166 -7.39 -3.53 9.16
N GLU A 167 -8.19 -2.61 8.65
CA GLU A 167 -9.64 -2.61 8.78
C GLU A 167 -10.30 -2.71 7.39
N LYS A 168 -11.27 -3.62 7.23
CA LYS A 168 -12.16 -3.60 6.06
C LYS A 168 -13.07 -2.39 6.16
N LEU A 169 -12.90 -1.41 5.29
CA LEU A 169 -13.59 -0.13 5.40
C LEU A 169 -15.11 -0.21 5.14
N ASN A 170 -15.63 -1.36 4.69
CA ASN A 170 -17.06 -1.59 4.47
C ASN A 170 -17.81 -1.98 5.73
N ASN A 171 -17.26 -2.88 6.54
CA ASN A 171 -17.90 -3.42 7.73
C ASN A 171 -17.13 -3.12 9.03
N ARG A 172 -16.01 -2.40 8.94
CA ARG A 172 -15.11 -2.07 10.05
C ARG A 172 -14.48 -3.27 10.77
N GLU A 173 -14.43 -4.41 10.08
CA GLU A 173 -13.81 -5.61 10.61
C GLU A 173 -12.28 -5.44 10.62
N ILE A 174 -11.68 -5.59 11.81
CA ILE A 174 -10.22 -5.60 11.97
C ILE A 174 -9.70 -6.97 11.56
N ILE A 175 -8.89 -6.99 10.51
CA ILE A 175 -8.30 -8.22 9.94
C ILE A 175 -6.97 -8.54 10.62
N PHE A 176 -6.24 -7.51 11.03
CA PHE A 176 -4.93 -7.65 11.63
C PHE A 176 -4.59 -6.43 12.49
N GLU A 177 -3.85 -6.64 13.58
CA GLU A 177 -3.28 -5.59 14.40
C GLU A 177 -1.84 -5.94 14.81
N VAL A 178 -0.96 -4.93 14.88
CA VAL A 178 0.43 -5.09 15.32
C VAL A 178 0.85 -3.94 16.22
N ASP A 179 1.53 -4.27 17.31
CA ASP A 179 2.14 -3.31 18.22
C ASP A 179 3.34 -2.61 17.55
N ILE A 180 3.39 -1.28 17.66
CA ILE A 180 4.51 -0.47 17.19
C ILE A 180 5.25 0.27 18.30
N GLY A 181 4.82 0.13 19.56
CA GLY A 181 5.42 0.75 20.72
C GLY A 181 4.77 2.06 21.13
N THR A 182 5.49 2.80 21.98
CA THR A 182 4.95 3.98 22.65
C THR A 182 5.29 5.27 21.92
N TYR A 183 4.36 6.24 21.98
CA TYR A 183 4.56 7.58 21.41
C TYR A 183 3.95 8.64 22.33
N ASP A 184 4.72 9.67 22.66
CA ASP A 184 4.25 10.70 23.59
C ASP A 184 3.40 11.75 22.87
N LYS A 185 2.07 11.62 23.00
CA LYS A 185 1.09 12.55 22.45
C LYS A 185 -0.16 12.58 23.33
N SER A 186 -0.87 13.70 23.31
CA SER A 186 -2.17 13.87 24.00
C SER A 186 -3.36 13.21 23.27
N GLY A 187 -3.14 12.67 22.07
CA GLY A 187 -4.18 12.08 21.22
C GLY A 187 -4.00 10.58 21.04
N ARG A 188 -5.12 9.89 20.78
CA ARG A 188 -5.15 8.43 20.59
C ARG A 188 -4.82 7.98 19.18
N LEU A 189 -4.76 8.90 18.22
CA LEU A 189 -4.45 8.61 16.82
C LEU A 189 -3.07 9.16 16.47
N LEU A 190 -2.25 8.30 15.88
CA LEU A 190 -1.08 8.76 15.16
C LEU A 190 -1.47 9.10 13.73
N ASN A 191 -0.93 10.21 13.24
CA ASN A 191 -1.00 10.54 11.83
C ASN A 191 -0.02 9.67 11.03
N LEU A 192 -0.06 9.81 9.71
CA LEU A 192 0.74 9.00 8.80
C LEU A 192 2.24 9.15 9.04
N VAL A 193 2.69 10.39 9.29
CA VAL A 193 4.10 10.73 9.52
C VAL A 193 4.56 10.18 10.87
N GLU A 194 3.81 10.43 11.93
CA GLU A 194 4.12 9.93 13.28
C GLU A 194 4.22 8.40 13.30
N THR A 195 3.28 7.72 12.63
CA THR A 195 3.30 6.25 12.51
C THR A 195 4.51 5.77 11.72
N HIS A 196 4.81 6.44 10.60
CA HIS A 196 5.94 6.09 9.75
C HIS A 196 7.29 6.25 10.48
N ASP A 197 7.46 7.35 11.21
CA ASP A 197 8.71 7.67 11.93
C ASP A 197 9.03 6.64 13.02
N ILE A 198 8.01 6.04 13.65
CA ILE A 198 8.20 4.96 14.64
C ILE A 198 8.78 3.70 13.97
N ILE A 199 8.25 3.30 12.81
CA ILE A 199 8.59 2.02 12.19
C ILE A 199 9.74 2.10 11.18
N CYS A 200 10.08 3.29 10.69
CA CYS A 200 11.04 3.49 9.61
C CYS A 200 12.00 4.64 9.92
N LYS A 201 13.25 4.29 10.25
CA LYS A 201 14.33 5.27 10.50
C LYS A 201 14.95 5.86 9.22
N LYS A 202 14.49 5.47 8.03
CA LYS A 202 15.05 5.96 6.77
C LYS A 202 14.46 7.33 6.46
N LYS A 203 15.34 8.32 6.24
CA LYS A 203 14.92 9.61 5.69
C LYS A 203 14.40 9.40 4.27
N HIS A 204 13.10 9.51 4.08
CA HIS A 204 12.54 9.65 2.75
C HIS A 204 12.63 11.12 2.35
N HIS A 205 13.12 11.40 1.14
CA HIS A 205 13.05 12.76 0.61
C HIS A 205 11.57 13.17 0.54
N ILE A 206 11.24 14.22 1.28
CA ILE A 206 9.95 14.90 1.25
C ILE A 206 10.13 16.12 0.36
N THR A 207 9.24 16.31 -0.60
CA THR A 207 9.26 17.46 -1.53
C THR A 207 8.43 18.62 -0.98
N TYR A 208 7.27 18.32 -0.37
CA TYR A 208 6.39 19.32 0.24
C TYR A 208 5.49 18.66 1.30
N ALA A 209 4.98 19.44 2.25
CA ALA A 209 3.89 18.99 3.12
C ALA A 209 2.62 18.76 2.28
N HIS A 210 1.86 17.70 2.57
CA HIS A 210 0.61 17.33 1.88
C HIS A 210 0.77 16.86 0.42
N ASP A 211 1.95 16.42 -0.01
CA ASP A 211 2.11 15.79 -1.33
C ASP A 211 1.57 14.34 -1.29
N PRO A 212 0.50 14.00 -2.05
CA PRO A 212 -0.09 12.66 -2.01
C PRO A 212 0.90 11.57 -2.42
N CYS A 213 1.96 11.90 -3.17
CA CYS A 213 3.01 10.93 -3.48
C CYS A 213 3.83 10.54 -2.25
N VAL A 214 4.05 11.47 -1.32
CA VAL A 214 4.70 11.20 -0.03
C VAL A 214 3.77 10.35 0.83
N ASP A 215 2.48 10.66 0.84
CA ASP A 215 1.51 9.91 1.64
C ASP A 215 1.34 8.47 1.14
N VAL A 216 1.27 8.24 -0.17
CA VAL A 216 1.32 6.89 -0.75
C VAL A 216 2.63 6.17 -0.42
N LYS A 217 3.76 6.88 -0.39
CA LYS A 217 5.06 6.30 -0.03
C LYS A 217 5.11 5.85 1.43
N TYR A 218 4.58 6.66 2.35
CA TYR A 218 4.52 6.33 3.77
C TYR A 218 3.53 5.19 4.03
N THR A 219 2.34 5.26 3.43
CA THR A 219 1.34 4.20 3.48
C THR A 219 1.91 2.89 2.96
N LYS A 220 2.68 2.91 1.86
CA LYS A 220 3.39 1.74 1.34
C LYS A 220 4.43 1.19 2.32
N CYS A 221 5.22 2.06 2.93
CA CYS A 221 6.21 1.65 3.91
C CYS A 221 5.57 0.98 5.15
N ILE A 222 4.46 1.54 5.63
CA ILE A 222 3.67 1.00 6.74
C ILE A 222 3.05 -0.34 6.34
N PHE A 223 2.39 -0.41 5.18
CA PHE A 223 1.85 -1.64 4.64
C PHE A 223 2.91 -2.75 4.57
N ASP A 224 4.06 -2.46 3.97
CA ASP A 224 5.17 -3.41 3.84
C ASP A 224 5.76 -3.83 5.19
N TYR A 225 5.74 -2.97 6.21
CA TYR A 225 6.14 -3.31 7.57
C TYR A 225 5.18 -4.31 8.21
N VAL A 226 3.87 -4.03 8.14
CA VAL A 226 2.82 -4.89 8.69
C VAL A 226 2.83 -6.27 8.01
N ILE A 227 2.92 -6.30 6.67
CA ILE A 227 3.00 -7.55 5.91
C ILE A 227 4.25 -8.37 6.29
N ARG A 228 5.38 -7.71 6.55
CA ARG A 228 6.61 -8.39 7.01
C ARG A 228 6.43 -8.95 8.42
N LYS A 229 5.94 -8.14 9.36
CA LYS A 229 5.67 -8.58 10.74
C LYS A 229 4.75 -9.80 10.77
N GLN A 230 3.69 -9.77 9.98
CA GLN A 230 2.79 -10.91 9.85
C GLN A 230 3.52 -12.17 9.36
N ARG A 231 4.37 -12.07 8.34
CA ARG A 231 5.14 -13.23 7.84
C ARG A 231 6.13 -13.81 8.85
N TYR A 232 6.65 -13.00 9.76
CA TYR A 232 7.53 -13.45 10.85
C TYR A 232 6.76 -14.12 11.99
N GLU A 233 5.52 -13.69 12.23
CA GLU A 233 4.72 -14.11 13.40
C GLU A 233 3.64 -15.16 13.06
N ASN A 234 3.16 -15.25 11.81
CA ASN A 234 2.08 -16.16 11.37
C ASN A 234 2.08 -16.47 9.84
N LYS A 235 1.88 -17.75 9.47
CA LYS A 235 1.87 -18.24 8.07
C LYS A 235 0.54 -18.03 7.31
N PHE A 236 -0.49 -17.43 7.93
CA PHE A 236 -1.87 -17.35 7.40
C PHE A 236 -2.40 -15.91 7.58
N ILE A 237 -3.03 -15.29 6.54
CA ILE A 237 -3.89 -14.06 6.52
C ILE A 237 -4.00 -13.35 5.13
N ILE A 238 -3.78 -14.04 4.01
CA ILE A 238 -4.40 -13.68 2.71
C ILE A 238 -5.82 -14.29 2.66
N LEU A 239 -6.05 -15.37 3.42
CA LEU A 239 -7.31 -16.08 3.65
C LEU A 239 -8.43 -15.25 4.30
N LEU A 240 -8.13 -14.17 5.02
CA LEU A 240 -9.16 -13.38 5.76
C LEU A 240 -9.63 -12.12 5.01
N ILE A 241 -8.85 -11.66 4.03
CA ILE A 241 -9.21 -10.51 3.19
C ILE A 241 -10.22 -10.95 2.11
N THR A 242 -10.23 -12.23 1.75
CA THR A 242 -11.12 -12.82 0.75
C THR A 242 -11.70 -14.11 1.32
N ASN A 243 -13.03 -14.27 1.36
CA ASN A 243 -13.74 -15.46 1.88
C ASN A 243 -13.42 -16.79 1.12
N GLN A 244 -12.18 -17.11 0.78
CA GLN A 244 -11.77 -18.36 0.15
C GLN A 244 -10.35 -18.83 0.52
N PRO A 245 -10.13 -20.16 0.61
CA PRO A 245 -8.84 -20.77 0.91
C PRO A 245 -8.01 -20.98 -0.35
N CYS A 246 -7.12 -20.05 -0.67
CA CYS A 246 -6.01 -20.32 -1.60
C CYS A 246 -4.75 -19.61 -1.10
N PHE A 247 -3.72 -20.38 -0.78
CA PHE A 247 -2.40 -19.85 -0.45
C PHE A 247 -1.31 -20.79 -0.90
N ASP A 248 -0.40 -20.27 -1.71
CA ASP A 248 0.97 -20.75 -1.80
C ASP A 248 1.94 -19.66 -1.34
N PHE A 249 3.01 -20.10 -0.70
CA PHE A 249 4.06 -19.28 -0.09
C PHE A 249 4.91 -18.54 -1.13
N HIS A 250 5.19 -17.25 -0.91
CA HIS A 250 6.27 -16.54 -1.61
C HIS A 250 7.21 -15.86 -0.61
N ILE A 251 8.42 -16.43 -0.48
CA ILE A 251 9.56 -15.81 0.20
C ILE A 251 10.12 -14.73 -0.72
N ILE A 252 10.06 -13.46 -0.29
CA ILE A 252 10.80 -12.37 -0.95
C ILE A 252 12.11 -12.21 -0.18
N THR A 253 13.20 -12.77 -0.70
CA THR A 253 14.55 -12.51 -0.17
C THR A 253 15.05 -11.15 -0.68
N ALA A 254 15.94 -10.53 0.11
CA ALA A 254 16.28 -9.12 0.03
C ALA A 254 17.12 -8.67 -1.18
N ASN A 255 17.40 -9.52 -2.16
CA ASN A 255 18.19 -9.12 -3.34
C ASN A 255 17.48 -9.51 -4.65
N LYS A 256 17.24 -8.47 -5.46
CA LYS A 256 16.77 -8.39 -6.87
C LYS A 256 16.19 -9.67 -7.51
N ASN A 257 14.94 -9.50 -7.99
CA ASN A 257 14.27 -10.24 -9.06
C ASN A 257 14.54 -11.73 -9.12
N ILE A 258 13.62 -12.53 -8.59
CA ILE A 258 13.19 -13.80 -9.17
C ILE A 258 11.90 -14.21 -8.43
N LEU A 259 10.81 -14.40 -9.17
CA LEU A 259 9.58 -15.08 -8.73
C LEU A 259 9.70 -16.50 -9.27
N VAL A 260 9.70 -17.52 -8.42
CA VAL A 260 9.58 -18.89 -8.94
C VAL A 260 8.72 -19.77 -8.07
N SER A 261 7.90 -20.58 -8.76
CA SER A 261 7.14 -21.70 -8.22
C SER A 261 8.10 -22.80 -7.76
N TYR A 262 7.84 -23.44 -6.61
CA TYR A 262 8.71 -24.47 -6.02
C TYR A 262 8.71 -25.82 -6.80
N GLU A 263 8.00 -25.92 -7.92
CA GLU A 263 7.78 -27.17 -8.64
C GLU A 263 8.74 -27.41 -9.84
N ASP A 264 9.61 -26.45 -10.19
CA ASP A 264 10.55 -26.64 -11.31
C ASP A 264 11.88 -27.25 -10.81
N GLU A 265 12.22 -28.42 -11.36
CA GLU A 265 13.45 -29.18 -11.08
C GLU A 265 14.73 -28.35 -11.28
N THR A 266 14.68 -27.35 -12.17
CA THR A 266 15.77 -26.40 -12.45
C THR A 266 16.03 -25.50 -11.25
N ILE A 267 14.99 -25.09 -10.52
CA ILE A 267 15.12 -24.25 -9.32
C ILE A 267 15.66 -25.07 -8.17
N LEU A 268 15.25 -26.34 -8.04
CA LEU A 268 15.80 -27.23 -7.04
C LEU A 268 17.32 -27.40 -7.25
N LYS A 269 17.76 -27.49 -8.50
CA LYS A 269 19.17 -27.49 -8.89
C LYS A 269 19.86 -26.15 -8.56
N MET A 270 19.21 -25.00 -8.79
CA MET A 270 19.74 -23.68 -8.42
C MET A 270 19.85 -23.47 -6.90
N ILE A 271 18.86 -23.93 -6.13
CA ILE A 271 18.87 -23.90 -4.66
C ILE A 271 20.01 -24.78 -4.14
N ASN A 272 20.20 -25.96 -4.71
CA ASN A 272 21.28 -26.86 -4.32
C ASN A 272 22.66 -26.31 -4.71
N ALA A 273 22.78 -25.60 -5.85
CA ALA A 273 24.00 -24.88 -6.23
C ALA A 273 24.30 -23.72 -5.27
N ALA A 274 23.28 -22.94 -4.88
CA ALA A 274 23.42 -21.87 -3.89
C ALA A 274 23.79 -22.40 -2.50
N LYS A 275 23.24 -23.55 -2.08
CA LYS A 275 23.65 -24.25 -0.86
C LYS A 275 25.13 -24.62 -0.91
N ARG A 276 25.59 -25.23 -2.01
CA ARG A 276 27.01 -25.59 -2.19
C ARG A 276 27.92 -24.38 -2.09
N PHE A 277 27.58 -23.31 -2.81
CA PHE A 277 28.35 -22.06 -2.80
C PHE A 277 28.42 -21.43 -1.40
N LEU A 278 27.33 -21.43 -0.64
CA LEU A 278 27.30 -20.90 0.73
C LEU A 278 28.04 -21.80 1.73
N SER A 279 27.98 -23.12 1.57
CA SER A 279 28.77 -24.07 2.36
C SER A 279 30.27 -23.91 2.10
N ASP A 280 30.66 -23.77 0.83
CA ASP A 280 32.06 -23.57 0.43
C ASP A 280 32.58 -22.23 0.98
N MET A 281 31.78 -21.16 0.94
CA MET A 281 32.11 -19.87 1.56
C MET A 281 32.21 -19.90 3.08
N ALA A 282 31.47 -20.79 3.75
CA ALA A 282 31.52 -20.96 5.20
C ALA A 282 32.74 -21.78 5.66
N ILE A 283 33.27 -22.65 4.78
CA ILE A 283 34.48 -23.44 5.04
C ILE A 283 35.74 -22.57 4.86
N ASP A 284 35.73 -21.62 3.92
CA ASP A 284 36.90 -20.80 3.58
C ASP A 284 37.12 -19.54 4.44
N ARG A 285 36.21 -19.20 5.35
CA ARG A 285 36.37 -18.01 6.21
C ARG A 285 35.88 -18.25 7.63
N GLU A 286 36.77 -17.98 8.59
CA GLU A 286 36.45 -17.80 10.01
C GLU A 286 35.48 -16.62 10.21
N PHE A 287 34.20 -16.83 9.94
CA PHE A 287 33.15 -15.91 10.33
C PHE A 287 32.73 -16.22 11.77
N GLY A 288 32.78 -15.18 12.62
CA GLY A 288 32.44 -15.29 14.04
C GLY A 288 31.02 -15.82 14.31
N GLU A 289 30.85 -16.40 15.50
CA GLU A 289 29.73 -17.27 15.92
C GLU A 289 28.31 -16.78 15.58
N SER A 290 28.08 -15.47 15.50
CA SER A 290 26.76 -14.88 15.22
C SER A 290 26.25 -15.16 13.79
N TYR A 291 27.14 -15.20 12.79
CA TYR A 291 26.74 -15.48 11.39
C TYR A 291 26.51 -16.98 11.15
N CYS A 292 27.31 -17.83 11.81
CA CYS A 292 27.12 -19.27 11.78
C CYS A 292 25.75 -19.69 12.33
N TYR A 293 25.25 -19.03 13.37
CA TYR A 293 23.94 -19.34 13.95
C TYR A 293 22.78 -19.07 12.98
N GLN A 294 22.84 -17.97 12.23
CA GLN A 294 21.82 -17.66 11.22
C GLN A 294 21.89 -18.63 10.04
N LEU A 295 23.09 -18.99 9.59
CA LEU A 295 23.27 -19.95 8.51
C LEU A 295 22.79 -21.35 8.91
N ASN A 296 23.10 -21.81 10.12
CA ASN A 296 22.62 -23.09 10.66
C ASN A 296 21.10 -23.10 10.86
N TYR A 297 20.51 -21.96 11.25
CA TYR A 297 19.06 -21.80 11.33
C TYR A 297 18.40 -21.94 9.94
N TYR A 298 18.97 -21.31 8.90
CA TYR A 298 18.48 -21.45 7.54
C TYR A 298 18.67 -22.86 6.97
N LEU A 299 19.80 -23.52 7.26
CA LEU A 299 20.05 -24.90 6.84
C LEU A 299 19.07 -25.88 7.50
N ASN A 300 18.81 -25.74 8.80
CA ASN A 300 17.83 -26.56 9.52
C ASN A 300 16.38 -26.35 9.04
N LEU A 301 16.00 -25.11 8.70
CA LEU A 301 14.69 -24.82 8.09
C LEU A 301 14.49 -25.51 6.74
N VAL A 302 15.58 -25.70 5.99
CA VAL A 302 15.55 -26.37 4.69
C VAL A 302 15.67 -27.90 4.82
N GLN A 303 16.30 -28.41 5.88
CA GLN A 303 16.32 -29.84 6.19
C GLN A 303 14.94 -30.34 6.64
N ASN A 304 14.26 -29.58 7.51
CA ASN A 304 12.91 -29.91 7.98
C ASN A 304 11.82 -29.80 6.89
N SER A 305 12.13 -29.23 5.71
CA SER A 305 11.21 -29.24 4.57
C SER A 305 11.38 -30.46 3.66
N ARG A 306 12.48 -31.24 3.79
CA ARG A 306 12.60 -32.57 3.16
C ARG A 306 11.71 -33.61 3.86
N ASP A 307 11.55 -33.50 5.17
CA ASP A 307 10.73 -34.45 5.96
C ASP A 307 9.22 -34.25 5.75
N ILE A 308 8.82 -33.18 5.06
CA ILE A 308 7.43 -32.90 4.68
C ILE A 308 7.14 -33.41 3.25
N LEU A 309 8.17 -33.82 2.50
CA LEU A 309 8.09 -34.19 1.08
C LEU A 309 8.52 -35.64 0.80
N ASN A 310 8.65 -36.48 1.83
CA ASN A 310 8.70 -37.94 1.71
C ASN A 310 7.47 -38.56 2.35
#